data_AF-A0A930WAH3-F1
#
_entry.id   AF-A0A930WAH3-F1
#
_cell.length_a   1.000
_cell.length_b   1.000
_cell.length_c   1.000
_cell.angle_alpha   90.00
_cell.angle_beta   90.00
_cell.angle_gamma   90.00
#
_symmetry.space_group_name_H-M   'P 1'
#
loop_
_entity.id
_entity.type
_entity.pdbx_description
1 polymer ?
#
loop_
_entity_poly.entity_id
_entity_poly.type
_entity_poly.pdbx_seq_one_letter_code
_entity_poly.pdbx_strand_id
1 'polypeptide(L)'
;VDMVLLMTVNPGFGGQKFIENTLGKIHALYHTIEGNELDVDIEVDGGINAETAESVRSAGANVLVAGSYIYGAADVSAAIASLRG
;
A
#
# COMPACT_ATOMS: atom_id res chain seq x y z
N VAL A 1 14.58 6.46 11.15
CA VAL A 1 13.23 5.97 10.81
C VAL A 1 13.46 4.98 9.72
N ASP A 2 13.06 3.72 9.92
CA ASP A 2 13.36 2.65 8.98
C ASP A 2 12.20 2.42 7.99
N MET A 3 11.00 2.90 8.34
CA MET A 3 9.78 2.78 7.52
C MET A 3 8.83 3.95 7.78
N VAL A 4 8.13 4.40 6.75
CA VAL A 4 7.05 5.38 6.82
C VAL A 4 5.75 4.74 6.35
N LEU A 5 4.75 4.72 7.23
CA LEU A 5 3.41 4.22 6.93
C LEU A 5 2.51 5.35 6.40
N LEU A 6 1.88 5.12 5.25
CA LEU A 6 0.86 5.97 4.66
C LEU A 6 -0.51 5.27 4.68
N MET A 7 -1.45 5.86 5.42
CA MET A 7 -2.84 5.43 5.39
C MET A 7 -3.50 5.88 4.07
N THR A 8 -4.04 4.92 3.33
CA THR A 8 -4.76 5.14 2.06
C THR A 8 -6.28 5.04 2.24
N VAL A 9 -6.73 5.01 3.49
CA VAL A 9 -8.10 5.10 3.97
C VAL A 9 -8.14 6.01 5.19
N ASN A 10 -9.33 6.37 5.67
CA ASN A 10 -9.44 7.00 6.98
C ASN A 10 -9.16 5.94 8.07
N PRO A 11 -8.36 6.23 9.11
CA PRO A 11 -8.09 5.27 10.17
C PRO A 11 -9.38 4.91 10.94
N GLY A 12 -9.46 3.67 11.43
CA GLY A 12 -10.53 3.20 12.30
C GLY A 12 -10.98 1.78 12.00
N PHE A 13 -11.46 1.50 10.78
CA PHE A 13 -12.10 0.22 10.44
C PHE A 13 -11.48 -0.44 9.20
N GLY A 14 -11.53 -1.78 9.15
CA GLY A 14 -11.18 -2.56 7.96
C GLY A 14 -12.24 -2.46 6.86
N GLY A 15 -11.88 -2.85 5.63
CA GLY A 15 -12.80 -2.90 4.49
C GLY A 15 -13.17 -1.54 3.88
N GLN A 16 -12.52 -0.46 4.30
CA GLN A 16 -12.75 0.87 3.74
C GLN A 16 -12.21 0.99 2.31
N LYS A 17 -12.84 1.87 1.53
CA LYS A 17 -12.47 2.13 0.14
C LYS A 17 -11.17 2.95 0.08
N PHE A 18 -10.29 2.54 -0.83
CA PHE A 18 -9.06 3.25 -1.17
C PHE A 18 -9.33 4.71 -1.58
N ILE A 19 -8.49 5.63 -1.10
CA ILE A 19 -8.54 7.06 -1.40
C ILE A 19 -7.50 7.38 -2.49
N GLU A 20 -7.91 7.41 -3.75
CA GLU A 20 -7.01 7.60 -4.91
C GLU A 20 -6.01 8.76 -4.80
N ASN A 21 -6.43 9.89 -4.21
CA ASN A 21 -5.57 11.07 -4.03
C ASN A 21 -4.35 10.82 -3.12
N THR A 22 -4.30 9.67 -2.43
CA THR A 22 -3.15 9.27 -1.62
C THR A 22 -1.96 8.78 -2.45
N LEU A 23 -2.16 8.37 -3.70
CA LEU A 23 -1.08 8.00 -4.62
C LEU A 23 -0.06 9.14 -4.80
N GLY A 24 -0.55 10.39 -4.88
CA GLY A 24 0.33 11.56 -4.95
C GLY A 24 1.21 11.74 -3.71
N LYS A 25 0.72 11.34 -2.52
CA LYS A 25 1.51 11.38 -1.27
C LYS A 25 2.59 10.31 -1.25
N ILE A 26 2.28 9.11 -1.72
CA ILE A 26 3.24 8.00 -1.85
C ILE A 26 4.37 8.43 -2.81
N HIS A 27 4.00 8.97 -3.97
CA HIS A 27 4.95 9.42 -4.98
C HIS A 27 5.84 10.57 -4.50
N ALA A 28 5.27 11.56 -3.80
CA ALA A 28 6.05 12.65 -3.22
C ALA A 28 7.05 12.15 -2.16
N LEU A 29 6.63 11.18 -1.33
CA LEU A 29 7.49 10.56 -0.33
C LEU A 29 8.62 9.77 -0.99
N TYR A 30 8.32 8.96 -2.00
CA TYR A 30 9.31 8.21 -2.78
C TYR A 30 10.41 9.13 -3.32
N HIS A 31 10.05 10.22 -3.99
CA HIS A 31 11.03 11.18 -4.50
C HIS A 31 11.82 11.91 -3.40
N THR A 32 11.22 12.09 -2.22
CA THR A 32 11.93 12.65 -1.07
C THR A 32 12.98 11.67 -0.55
N ILE A 33 12.64 10.39 -0.43
CA ILE A 33 13.56 9.33 0.03
C ILE A 33 14.71 9.17 -0.96
N GLU A 34 14.41 8.99 -2.25
CA GLU A 34 15.41 8.85 -3.31
C GLU A 34 16.32 10.08 -3.42
N GLY A 35 15.73 11.29 -3.40
CA GLY A 35 16.49 12.53 -3.54
C GLY A 35 17.42 12.85 -2.37
N ASN A 36 17.23 12.19 -1.22
CA ASN A 36 18.08 12.31 -0.04
C ASN A 36 18.90 11.04 0.23
N GLU A 37 18.89 10.06 -0.67
CA GLU A 37 19.61 8.79 -0.54
C GLU A 37 19.31 8.06 0.79
N LEU A 38 18.04 8.07 1.20
CA LEU A 38 17.61 7.47 2.46
C LEU A 38 17.23 6.00 2.28
N ASP A 39 17.68 5.15 3.20
CA ASP A 39 17.28 3.73 3.28
C ASP A 39 16.03 3.61 4.17
N VAL A 40 14.86 3.83 3.57
CA VAL A 40 13.56 3.89 4.28
C VAL A 40 12.48 3.20 3.45
N ASP A 41 11.77 2.26 4.07
CA ASP A 41 10.62 1.61 3.46
C ASP A 41 9.38 2.52 3.40
N ILE A 42 8.57 2.36 2.36
CA ILE A 42 7.25 3.00 2.23
C ILE A 42 6.18 1.92 2.36
N GLU A 43 5.51 1.93 3.51
CA GLU A 43 4.37 1.06 3.80
C GLU A 43 3.05 1.76 3.46
N VAL A 44 2.14 1.02 2.83
CA VAL A 44 0.78 1.47 2.54
C VAL A 44 -0.24 0.59 3.26
N ASP A 45 -1.08 1.24 4.08
CA ASP A 45 -2.15 0.58 4.84
C ASP A 45 -3.54 1.11 4.47
N GLY A 46 -4.38 0.19 3.98
CA GLY A 46 -5.80 0.41 3.75
C GLY A 46 -6.23 0.27 2.29
N GLY A 47 -7.22 -0.58 2.04
CA GLY A 47 -7.80 -0.72 0.69
C GLY A 47 -6.89 -1.41 -0.34
N ILE A 48 -5.88 -2.18 0.10
CA ILE A 48 -5.03 -3.00 -0.77
C ILE A 48 -5.80 -4.24 -1.27
N ASN A 49 -5.85 -4.39 -2.59
CA ASN A 49 -6.45 -5.51 -3.31
C ASN A 49 -5.80 -5.63 -4.72
N ALA A 50 -6.27 -6.57 -5.56
CA ALA A 50 -5.73 -6.78 -6.91
C ALA A 50 -5.85 -5.58 -7.86
N GLU A 51 -6.74 -4.63 -7.59
CA GLU A 51 -6.92 -3.41 -8.40
C GLU A 51 -5.99 -2.27 -7.94
N THR A 52 -5.69 -2.20 -6.64
CA THR A 52 -4.93 -1.08 -6.04
C THR A 52 -3.45 -1.38 -5.84
N ALA A 53 -3.07 -2.65 -5.72
CA ALA A 53 -1.70 -3.06 -5.42
C ALA A 53 -0.68 -2.55 -6.47
N GLU A 54 -1.04 -2.58 -7.74
CA GLU A 54 -0.17 -2.10 -8.81
C GLU A 54 0.00 -0.59 -8.78
N SER A 55 -1.09 0.15 -8.53
CA SER A 55 -1.06 1.61 -8.44
C SER A 55 -0.18 2.10 -7.30
N VAL A 56 -0.25 1.46 -6.12
CA VAL A 56 0.58 1.86 -4.97
C VAL A 56 2.06 1.49 -5.16
N ARG A 57 2.36 0.34 -5.77
CA ARG A 57 3.74 -0.03 -6.16
C ARG A 57 4.31 0.96 -7.16
N SER A 58 3.56 1.27 -8.20
CA SER A 58 3.94 2.26 -9.22
C SER A 58 4.15 3.65 -8.62
N ALA A 59 3.45 3.99 -7.55
CA ALA A 59 3.65 5.23 -6.82
C ALA A 59 4.91 5.24 -5.92
N GLY A 60 5.53 4.08 -5.67
CA GLY A 60 6.79 3.95 -4.93
C GLY A 60 6.69 3.15 -3.62
N ALA A 61 5.53 2.59 -3.28
CA ALA A 61 5.40 1.74 -2.10
C ALA A 61 6.07 0.36 -2.30
N ASN A 62 6.78 -0.12 -1.29
CA ASN A 62 7.43 -1.43 -1.30
C ASN A 62 6.90 -2.38 -0.22
N VAL A 63 6.14 -1.89 0.76
CA VAL A 63 5.42 -2.70 1.76
C VAL A 63 3.91 -2.45 1.66
N LEU A 64 3.12 -3.50 1.48
CA LEU A 64 1.67 -3.42 1.25
C LEU A 64 0.91 -4.21 2.33
N VAL A 65 0.02 -3.53 3.07
CA VAL A 65 -0.81 -4.16 4.10
C VAL A 65 -2.18 -4.52 3.54
N ALA A 66 -2.44 -5.82 3.41
CA ALA A 66 -3.71 -6.36 2.93
C ALA A 66 -4.39 -7.24 4.00
N GLY A 67 -5.38 -6.68 4.69
CA GLY A 67 -6.18 -7.40 5.68
C GLY A 67 -7.43 -8.03 5.07
N SER A 68 -8.51 -7.25 5.00
CA SER A 68 -9.84 -7.71 4.60
C SER A 68 -9.91 -8.35 3.20
N TYR A 69 -9.03 -7.98 2.27
CA TYR A 69 -8.96 -8.61 0.95
C TYR A 69 -8.47 -10.07 1.03
N ILE A 70 -7.42 -10.33 1.83
CA ILE A 70 -6.85 -11.68 2.00
C ILE A 70 -7.79 -12.53 2.87
N TYR A 71 -8.14 -12.05 4.06
CA TYR A 71 -8.91 -12.84 5.03
C TYR A 71 -10.40 -12.98 4.66
N GLY A 72 -10.91 -12.15 3.76
CA GLY A 72 -12.25 -12.27 3.20
C GLY A 72 -12.33 -13.14 1.94
N ALA A 73 -11.19 -13.61 1.40
CA ALA A 73 -11.17 -14.39 0.17
C ALA A 73 -11.60 -15.85 0.40
N ALA A 74 -12.31 -16.42 -0.58
CA ALA A 74 -12.61 -17.84 -0.59
C ALA A 74 -11.34 -18.70 -0.73
N ASP A 75 -10.34 -18.19 -1.46
CA ASP A 75 -9.01 -18.77 -1.58
C ASP A 75 -7.96 -17.73 -1.17
N VAL A 76 -7.48 -17.87 0.07
CA VAL A 76 -6.45 -17.03 0.67
C VAL A 76 -5.14 -17.11 -0.10
N SER A 77 -4.78 -18.28 -0.63
CA SER A 77 -3.52 -18.47 -1.35
C SER A 77 -3.56 -17.74 -2.69
N ALA A 78 -4.68 -17.83 -3.41
CA ALA A 78 -4.89 -17.08 -4.65
C ALA A 78 -4.90 -15.56 -4.41
N ALA A 79 -5.52 -15.10 -3.32
CA ALA A 79 -5.53 -13.68 -2.96
C ALA A 79 -4.13 -13.15 -2.60
N ILE A 80 -3.29 -13.93 -1.91
CA ILE A 80 -1.89 -13.56 -1.68
C ILE A 80 -1.13 -13.51 -3.00
N ALA A 81 -1.31 -14.50 -3.86
CA ALA A 81 -0.63 -14.57 -5.15
C ALA A 81 -0.98 -13.39 -6.06
N SER A 82 -2.23 -12.92 -6.05
CA SER A 82 -2.65 -11.77 -6.87
C SER A 82 -2.02 -10.44 -6.45
N LEU A 83 -1.52 -10.34 -5.22
CA LEU A 83 -0.85 -9.13 -4.72
C LEU A 83 0.66 -9.13 -4.93
N ARG A 84 1.26 -10.29 -5.20
CA ARG A 84 2.70 -10.40 -5.47
C ARG A 84 2.97 -9.91 -6.90
N GLY A 85 3.93 -9.00 -7.03
CA GLY A 85 4.45 -8.46 -8.29
C GLY A 85 5.96 -8.56 -8.31
#